data_AF-A0A7Y6UDF0-F1
#
_entry.id   AF-A0A7Y6UDF0-F1
#
_cell.length_a   1.000
_cell.length_b   1.000
_cell.length_c   1.000
_cell.angle_alpha   90.00
_cell.angle_beta   90.00
_cell.angle_gamma   90.00
#
_symmetry.space_group_name_H-M   'P 1'
#
loop_
_entity.id
_entity.type
_entity.pdbx_description
1 polymer ?
#
loop_
_entity_poly.entity_id
_entity_poly.type
_entity_poly.pdbx_seq_one_letter_code
_entity_poly.pdbx_strand_id
1 'polypeptide(L)'
;MKNLAFVLLLVACGPKQPTTSVSNAGGNSAETGPVQDSRSELERRRDAACDTLGPRMTNCALADAKAALAAGKVTQQQFDQDTKSAVLEKNTDEFIKTCKNAQYSSRQVRVLEVCQREESECEPMLACLDNLNAEPKVKSVGP
;
A
#
# COMPACT_ATOMS: atom_id res chain seq x y z
N MET A 1 15.13 -51.51 -20.87
CA MET A 1 14.40 -52.25 -19.82
C MET A 1 13.41 -51.29 -19.18
N LYS A 2 12.12 -51.69 -19.20
CA LYS A 2 10.96 -51.24 -18.40
C LYS A 2 10.49 -49.77 -18.48
N ASN A 3 9.36 -49.64 -19.17
CA ASN A 3 8.36 -48.58 -19.17
C ASN A 3 7.76 -48.32 -17.77
N LEU A 4 7.21 -47.11 -17.57
CA LEU A 4 5.97 -46.75 -16.85
C LEU A 4 5.88 -45.20 -16.88
N ALA A 5 5.26 -44.56 -17.88
CA ALA A 5 3.81 -44.41 -18.08
C ALA A 5 3.07 -44.08 -16.78
N PHE A 6 2.84 -42.78 -16.52
CA PHE A 6 1.85 -42.32 -15.55
C PHE A 6 0.75 -41.54 -16.28
N VAL A 7 -0.47 -42.00 -16.02
CA VAL A 7 -1.70 -41.78 -16.76
C VAL A 7 -2.44 -40.54 -16.22
N LEU A 8 -3.04 -39.78 -17.14
CA LEU A 8 -4.03 -38.73 -16.87
C LEU A 8 -5.20 -39.23 -16.02
N LEU A 9 -5.63 -38.42 -15.05
CA LEU A 9 -7.00 -38.45 -14.52
C LEU A 9 -7.64 -37.08 -14.68
N LEU A 10 -8.32 -36.91 -15.81
CA LEU A 10 -9.39 -35.94 -16.03
C LEU A 10 -10.58 -36.38 -15.16
N VAL A 11 -10.92 -35.63 -14.12
CA VAL A 11 -12.23 -35.77 -13.47
C VAL A 11 -13.19 -34.81 -14.14
N ALA A 12 -14.16 -35.41 -14.82
CA ALA A 12 -15.17 -34.80 -15.64
C ALA A 12 -16.22 -34.03 -14.82
N CYS A 13 -16.69 -32.94 -15.44
CA CYS A 13 -17.95 -32.27 -15.19
C CYS A 13 -19.16 -33.21 -15.23
N GLY A 14 -20.14 -32.93 -14.37
CA GLY A 14 -21.53 -33.40 -14.47
C GLY A 14 -22.46 -32.47 -13.67
N PRO A 15 -23.78 -32.46 -13.95
CA PRO A 15 -24.42 -31.40 -14.74
C PRO A 15 -25.44 -30.57 -13.97
N LYS A 16 -25.72 -29.33 -14.42
CA LYS A 16 -27.08 -28.70 -14.38
C LYS A 16 -27.10 -27.35 -15.08
N GLN A 17 -27.67 -27.34 -16.30
CA GLN A 17 -28.39 -26.19 -16.82
C GLN A 17 -29.69 -26.01 -16.03
N PRO A 18 -30.11 -24.77 -15.78
CA PRO A 18 -31.43 -24.36 -16.21
C PRO A 18 -31.35 -23.32 -17.32
N THR A 19 -31.96 -23.67 -18.45
CA THR A 19 -32.50 -22.73 -19.42
C THR A 19 -33.50 -21.79 -18.78
N THR A 20 -33.28 -20.49 -18.90
CA THR A 20 -34.35 -19.49 -19.02
C THR A 20 -34.00 -18.56 -20.17
N SER A 21 -34.61 -18.84 -21.33
CA SER A 21 -34.82 -17.88 -22.39
C SER A 21 -36.10 -17.12 -22.06
N VAL A 22 -36.10 -15.78 -22.12
CA VAL A 22 -37.07 -14.93 -22.82
C VAL A 22 -36.56 -13.48 -22.75
N SER A 23 -36.34 -12.90 -23.93
CA SER A 23 -36.10 -11.47 -24.18
C SER A 23 -37.35 -10.63 -23.91
N ASN A 24 -37.20 -9.42 -23.35
CA ASN A 24 -37.64 -8.21 -24.06
C ASN A 24 -37.25 -6.89 -23.39
N ALA A 25 -36.75 -6.01 -24.27
CA ALA A 25 -37.06 -4.60 -24.43
C ALA A 25 -36.82 -3.60 -23.28
N GLY A 26 -35.88 -2.69 -23.55
CA GLY A 26 -36.20 -1.26 -23.51
C GLY A 26 -35.80 -0.53 -22.24
N GLY A 27 -34.51 -0.26 -22.10
CA GLY A 27 -34.02 0.76 -21.18
C GLY A 27 -32.71 1.33 -21.72
N ASN A 28 -32.78 2.44 -22.46
CA ASN A 28 -31.62 3.31 -22.68
C ASN A 28 -31.24 3.92 -21.33
N SER A 29 -30.50 3.17 -20.53
CA SER A 29 -29.67 3.71 -19.47
C SER A 29 -28.26 3.32 -19.86
N ALA A 30 -27.44 4.32 -20.17
CA ALA A 30 -26.00 4.16 -20.22
C ALA A 30 -25.57 3.75 -18.80
N GLU A 31 -25.64 2.44 -18.55
CA GLU A 31 -25.11 1.82 -17.36
C GLU A 31 -23.61 1.92 -17.51
N THR A 32 -23.02 2.92 -16.85
CA THR A 32 -21.59 2.94 -16.58
C THR A 32 -21.30 1.67 -15.78
N GLY A 33 -20.93 0.61 -16.49
CA GLY A 33 -20.52 -0.65 -15.89
C GLY A 33 -19.45 -0.39 -14.83
N PRO A 34 -19.31 -1.27 -13.82
CA PRO A 34 -18.37 -1.07 -12.73
C PRO A 34 -16.98 -0.80 -13.32
N VAL A 35 -16.40 0.36 -12.97
CA VAL A 35 -15.04 0.73 -13.35
C VAL A 35 -14.13 -0.37 -12.83
N GLN A 36 -13.61 -1.21 -13.72
CA GLN A 36 -12.64 -2.23 -13.35
C GLN A 36 -11.33 -1.52 -12.99
N ASP A 37 -10.90 -1.69 -11.74
CA ASP A 37 -9.59 -1.23 -11.29
C ASP A 37 -8.50 -2.01 -12.04
N SER A 38 -7.80 -1.33 -12.94
CA SER A 38 -6.75 -1.92 -13.79
C SER A 38 -5.43 -2.15 -13.06
N ARG A 39 -5.30 -1.68 -11.81
CA ARG A 39 -4.07 -1.83 -11.01
C ARG A 39 -3.85 -3.28 -10.60
N SER A 40 -2.59 -3.67 -10.59
CA SER A 40 -2.13 -4.94 -10.03
C SER A 40 -2.41 -5.01 -8.52
N GLU A 41 -2.42 -6.23 -7.96
CA GLU A 41 -2.57 -6.43 -6.52
C GLU A 41 -1.47 -5.71 -5.72
N LEU A 42 -0.24 -5.73 -6.24
CA LEU A 42 0.90 -5.07 -5.60
C LEU A 42 0.72 -3.54 -5.55
N GLU A 43 0.25 -2.93 -6.63
CA GLU A 43 -0.05 -1.50 -6.69
C GLU A 43 -1.17 -1.12 -5.72
N ARG A 44 -2.25 -1.90 -5.65
CA ARG A 44 -3.34 -1.62 -4.70
C ARG A 44 -2.86 -1.66 -3.24
N ARG A 45 -2.01 -2.62 -2.91
CA ARG A 45 -1.45 -2.77 -1.55
C ARG A 45 -0.49 -1.65 -1.20
N ARG A 46 0.42 -1.30 -2.13
CA ARG A 46 1.27 -0.12 -2.00
C ARG A 46 0.41 1.12 -1.76
N ASP A 47 -0.58 1.35 -2.61
CA ASP A 47 -1.41 2.55 -2.57
C ASP A 47 -2.12 2.68 -1.22
N ALA A 48 -2.72 1.59 -0.73
CA ALA A 48 -3.38 1.56 0.58
C ALA A 48 -2.41 1.81 1.75
N ALA A 49 -1.19 1.25 1.70
CA ALA A 49 -0.18 1.52 2.70
C ALA A 49 0.29 2.98 2.66
N CYS A 50 0.51 3.54 1.47
CA CYS A 50 0.89 4.94 1.28
C CYS A 50 -0.18 5.91 1.79
N ASP A 51 -1.46 5.65 1.50
CA ASP A 51 -2.59 6.46 1.97
C ASP A 51 -2.70 6.48 3.50
N THR A 52 -2.36 5.37 4.14
CA THR A 52 -2.35 5.30 5.61
C THR A 52 -1.10 5.95 6.21
N LEU A 53 0.06 5.74 5.59
CA LEU A 53 1.32 6.30 6.07
C LEU A 53 1.38 7.82 5.94
N GLY A 54 0.83 8.41 4.88
CA GLY A 54 0.92 9.86 4.62
C GLY A 54 0.53 10.73 5.82
N PRO A 55 -0.73 10.67 6.30
CA PRO A 55 -1.16 11.45 7.46
C PRO A 55 -0.36 11.14 8.72
N ARG A 56 0.06 9.87 8.90
CA ARG A 56 0.87 9.45 10.04
C ARG A 56 2.26 10.09 10.03
N MET A 57 2.92 10.11 8.87
CA MET A 57 4.22 10.76 8.69
C MET A 57 4.12 12.27 8.96
N THR A 58 3.07 12.92 8.47
CA THR A 58 2.82 14.34 8.74
C THR A 58 2.59 14.61 10.22
N ASN A 59 1.84 13.75 10.92
CA ASN A 59 1.62 13.87 12.36
C ASN A 59 2.92 13.70 13.16
N CYS A 60 3.81 12.81 12.72
CA CYS A 60 5.12 12.65 13.32
C CYS A 60 6.00 13.89 13.13
N ALA A 61 6.04 14.44 11.92
CA ALA A 61 6.75 15.70 11.67
C ALA A 61 6.19 16.87 12.51
N LEU A 62 4.86 16.92 12.71
CA LEU A 62 4.24 17.92 13.59
C LEU A 62 4.64 17.72 15.07
N ALA A 63 4.72 16.47 15.54
CA ALA A 63 5.19 16.16 16.89
C ALA A 63 6.65 16.61 17.08
N ASP A 64 7.52 16.33 16.11
CA ASP A 64 8.91 16.77 16.12
C ASP A 64 9.03 18.30 16.10
N ALA A 65 8.21 18.98 15.29
CA ALA A 65 8.16 20.44 15.25
C ALA A 65 7.75 21.04 16.61
N LYS A 66 6.77 20.43 17.29
CA LYS A 66 6.35 20.84 18.64
C LYS A 66 7.47 20.64 19.66
N ALA A 67 8.18 19.51 19.59
CA ALA A 67 9.32 19.24 20.45
C ALA A 67 10.47 20.24 20.18
N ALA A 68 10.72 20.59 18.92
CA ALA A 68 11.71 21.58 18.54
C ALA A 68 11.36 22.99 19.07
N LEU A 69 10.09 23.39 19.00
CA LEU A 69 9.60 24.64 19.57
C LEU A 69 9.77 24.66 21.10
N ALA A 70 9.35 23.60 21.79
CA ALA A 70 9.49 23.48 23.24
C ALA A 70 10.96 23.49 23.70
N ALA A 71 11.86 22.94 22.88
CA ALA A 71 13.30 22.98 23.10
C ALA A 71 13.96 24.32 22.71
N GLY A 72 13.20 25.30 22.22
CA GLY A 72 13.72 26.60 21.78
C GLY A 72 14.57 26.54 20.50
N LYS A 73 14.51 25.44 19.74
CA LYS A 73 15.27 25.26 18.49
C LYS A 73 14.65 26.01 17.30
N VAL A 74 13.36 26.29 17.37
CA VAL A 74 12.62 27.10 16.39
C VAL A 74 11.79 28.15 17.12
N THR A 75 11.46 29.24 16.44
CA THR A 75 10.58 30.28 16.99
C THR A 75 9.11 29.91 16.83
N GLN A 76 8.23 30.50 17.64
CA GLN A 76 6.77 30.33 17.47
C GLN A 76 6.32 30.71 16.05
N GLN A 77 6.86 31.80 15.50
CA GLN A 77 6.54 32.25 14.14
C GLN A 77 6.92 31.21 13.08
N GLN A 78 8.10 30.60 13.19
CA GLN A 78 8.54 29.55 12.27
C GLN A 78 7.64 28.31 12.38
N PHE A 79 7.36 27.87 13.62
CA PHE A 79 6.45 26.77 13.88
C PHE A 79 5.08 27.03 13.25
N ASP A 80 4.46 28.18 13.54
CA ASP A 80 3.14 28.55 13.01
C ASP A 80 3.12 28.64 11.48
N GLN A 81 4.23 29.02 10.85
CA GLN A 81 4.36 29.06 9.40
C GLN A 81 4.44 27.64 8.79
N ASP A 82 5.23 26.76 9.40
CA ASP A 82 5.49 25.41 8.89
C ASP A 82 4.36 24.43 9.19
N THR A 83 3.57 24.68 10.26
CA THR A 83 2.48 23.79 10.69
C THR A 83 1.10 24.30 10.32
N LYS A 84 0.98 25.25 9.38
CA LYS A 84 -0.34 25.66 8.84
C LYS A 84 -1.03 24.45 8.21
N SER A 85 -2.35 24.36 8.35
CA SER A 85 -3.14 23.24 7.79
C SER A 85 -2.83 22.99 6.31
N ALA A 86 -2.83 24.05 5.49
CA ALA A 86 -2.52 23.95 4.07
C ALA A 86 -1.10 23.43 3.77
N VAL A 87 -0.13 23.67 4.65
CA VAL A 87 1.24 23.15 4.51
C VAL A 87 1.27 21.66 4.88
N LEU A 88 0.63 21.27 5.99
CA LEU A 88 0.54 19.88 6.43
C LEU A 88 -0.22 19.00 5.43
N GLU A 89 -1.35 19.50 4.90
CA GLU A 89 -2.13 18.84 3.85
C GLU A 89 -1.28 18.64 2.60
N LYS A 90 -0.63 19.70 2.10
CA LYS A 90 0.25 19.62 0.93
C LYS A 90 1.41 18.64 1.13
N ASN A 91 2.03 18.63 2.31
CA ASN A 91 3.11 17.69 2.62
C ASN A 91 2.60 16.23 2.64
N THR A 92 1.40 16.02 3.18
CA THR A 92 0.74 14.71 3.16
C THR A 92 0.49 14.24 1.73
N ASP A 93 -0.06 15.12 0.89
CA ASP A 93 -0.37 14.81 -0.51
C ASP A 93 0.89 14.51 -1.34
N GLU A 94 1.94 15.33 -1.19
CA GLU A 94 3.21 15.08 -1.89
C GLU A 94 3.90 13.80 -1.41
N PHE A 95 3.80 13.46 -0.12
CA PHE A 95 4.25 12.17 0.38
C PHE A 95 3.48 11.02 -0.28
N ILE A 96 2.15 11.05 -0.24
CA ILE A 96 1.30 9.98 -0.80
C ILE A 96 1.60 9.81 -2.29
N LYS A 97 1.65 10.92 -3.04
CA LYS A 97 1.98 10.93 -4.46
C LYS A 97 3.36 10.32 -4.73
N THR A 98 4.38 10.72 -3.98
CA THR A 98 5.74 10.18 -4.15
C THR A 98 5.79 8.69 -3.81
N CYS A 99 5.16 8.28 -2.71
CA CYS A 99 5.07 6.89 -2.27
C CYS A 99 4.36 6.02 -3.32
N LYS A 100 3.24 6.47 -3.88
CA LYS A 100 2.49 5.75 -4.92
C LYS A 100 3.22 5.68 -6.26
N ASN A 101 4.06 6.66 -6.59
CA ASN A 101 4.82 6.64 -7.84
C ASN A 101 6.14 5.85 -7.75
N ALA A 102 6.56 5.48 -6.55
CA ALA A 102 7.76 4.67 -6.36
C ALA A 102 7.55 3.22 -6.85
N GLN A 103 8.62 2.66 -7.41
CA GLN A 103 8.71 1.26 -7.83
C GLN A 103 9.18 0.42 -6.65
N TYR A 104 8.25 -0.28 -6.01
CA TYR A 104 8.55 -1.17 -4.88
C TYR A 104 8.49 -2.63 -5.28
N SER A 105 9.45 -3.41 -4.79
CA SER A 105 9.36 -4.87 -4.77
C SER A 105 8.26 -5.34 -3.80
N SER A 106 7.83 -6.60 -3.94
CA SER A 106 6.88 -7.22 -3.00
C SER A 106 7.36 -7.15 -1.53
N ARG A 107 8.67 -7.32 -1.30
CA ARG A 107 9.29 -7.16 0.03
C ARG A 107 9.08 -5.73 0.56
N GLN A 108 9.36 -4.72 -0.26
CA GLN A 108 9.21 -3.32 0.14
C GLN A 108 7.76 -2.96 0.47
N VAL A 109 6.80 -3.40 -0.36
CA VAL A 109 5.38 -3.20 -0.05
C VAL A 109 5.02 -3.87 1.27
N ARG A 110 5.56 -5.06 1.56
CA ARG A 110 5.34 -5.72 2.86
C ARG A 110 5.91 -4.92 4.02
N VAL A 111 7.06 -4.27 3.87
CA VAL A 111 7.62 -3.37 4.90
C VAL A 111 6.64 -2.22 5.16
N LEU A 112 6.16 -1.52 4.12
CA LEU A 112 5.18 -0.44 4.28
C LEU A 112 3.93 -0.90 5.06
N GLU A 113 3.38 -2.07 4.71
CA GLU A 113 2.22 -2.65 5.37
C GLU A 113 2.44 -3.04 6.83
N VAL A 114 3.63 -3.56 7.14
CA VAL A 114 4.00 -3.98 8.50
C VAL A 114 4.22 -2.75 9.36
N CYS A 115 5.04 -1.80 8.91
CA CYS A 115 5.34 -0.60 9.69
C CYS A 115 4.07 0.18 10.02
N GLN A 116 3.14 0.32 9.06
CA GLN A 116 1.89 1.04 9.32
C GLN A 116 0.89 0.28 10.21
N ARG A 117 1.02 -1.04 10.36
CA ARG A 117 0.11 -1.86 11.18
C ARG A 117 0.64 -2.08 12.59
N GLU A 118 1.92 -2.39 12.73
CA GLU A 118 2.52 -2.82 14.00
C GLU A 118 3.03 -1.64 14.82
N GLU A 119 3.56 -0.60 14.15
CA GLU A 119 4.12 0.55 14.85
C GLU A 119 3.05 1.62 15.04
N SER A 120 2.79 2.04 16.28
CA SER A 120 1.84 3.11 16.61
C SER A 120 2.53 4.45 16.87
N GLU A 121 3.79 4.42 17.33
CA GLU A 121 4.58 5.59 17.68
C GLU A 121 5.49 6.02 16.53
N CYS A 122 5.91 7.30 16.54
CA CYS A 122 6.66 7.89 15.44
C CYS A 122 8.06 7.30 15.26
N GLU A 123 8.84 7.24 16.33
CA GLU A 123 10.23 6.75 16.26
C GLU A 123 10.31 5.27 15.83
N PRO A 124 9.52 4.34 16.41
CA PRO A 124 9.47 2.97 15.92
C PRO A 124 8.99 2.83 14.47
N MET A 125 7.99 3.62 14.05
CA MET A 125 7.51 3.61 12.67
C MET A 125 8.61 4.05 11.69
N LEU A 126 9.32 5.13 12.00
CA LEU A 126 10.44 5.61 11.18
C LEU A 126 11.57 4.57 11.12
N ALA A 127 11.96 3.99 12.25
CA ALA A 127 12.97 2.93 12.30
C ALA A 127 12.54 1.66 11.53
N CYS A 128 11.25 1.34 11.54
CA CYS A 128 10.72 0.24 10.74
C CYS A 128 10.88 0.55 9.23
N LEU A 129 10.56 1.77 8.81
CA LEU A 129 10.66 2.20 7.41
C LEU A 129 12.11 2.22 6.89
N ASP A 130 13.13 2.32 7.74
CA ASP A 130 14.54 2.16 7.32
C ASP A 130 14.82 0.79 6.69
N ASN A 131 14.00 -0.23 6.99
CA ASN A 131 14.13 -1.57 6.40
C ASN A 131 13.66 -1.65 4.94
N LEU A 132 13.03 -0.58 4.43
CA LEU A 132 12.49 -0.54 3.07
C LEU A 132 13.59 -0.83 2.04
N ASN A 133 14.78 -0.24 2.22
CA ASN A 133 15.91 -0.42 1.31
C ASN A 133 17.00 -1.36 1.86
N ALA A 134 16.78 -1.99 3.01
CA ALA A 134 17.73 -2.94 3.57
C ALA A 134 17.89 -4.16 2.65
N GLU A 135 19.14 -4.51 2.34
CA GLU A 135 19.45 -5.72 1.60
C GLU A 135 19.05 -6.96 2.41
N PRO A 136 18.54 -8.03 1.76
CA PRO A 136 18.29 -9.29 2.44
C PRO A 136 19.63 -9.79 3.00
N LYS A 137 19.71 -10.01 4.32
CA LYS A 137 20.88 -10.64 4.93
C LYS A 137 21.01 -12.06 4.38
N VAL A 138 21.82 -12.24 3.35
CA VAL A 138 22.22 -13.55 2.85
C VAL A 138 22.99 -14.21 3.99
N LYS A 139 22.36 -15.19 4.65
CA LYS A 139 23.11 -16.07 5.56
C LYS A 139 24.11 -16.81 4.68
N SER A 140 25.39 -16.45 4.80
CA SER A 140 26.48 -17.25 4.26
C SER A 140 26.34 -18.65 4.86
N VAL A 141 25.93 -19.60 4.04
CA VAL A 141 26.08 -21.01 4.36
C VAL A 141 27.59 -21.24 4.33
N GLY A 142 28.19 -21.38 5.51
CA GLY A 142 29.60 -21.73 5.66
C GLY A 142 29.91 -23.09 5.02
N PRO A 143 31.19 -23.37 4.75
CA PRO A 143 31.65 -24.51 3.96
C PRO A 143 31.18 -25.88 4.48
#